data_AF-I6YM40-F1
#
_entry.id   AF-I6YM40-F1
#
_cell.length_a   1.000
_cell.length_b   1.000
_cell.length_c   1.000
_cell.angle_alpha   90.00
_cell.angle_beta   90.00
_cell.angle_gamma   90.00
#
_symmetry.space_group_name_H-M   'P 1'
#
loop_
_entity.id
_entity.type
_entity.pdbx_description
1 polymer ?
#
loop_
_entity_poly.entity_id
_entity_poly.type
_entity_poly.pdbx_seq_one_letter_code
_entity_poly.pdbx_strand_id
1 'polypeptide(L)'
;MSALIRGFQIFSGLGTVATTPFAVQFANKHLNRLPSRGERLVSGEPEILQEKPTPQPETKLQDVMEKAKQIMSKEEGDGEKKCFWWPKVKRRLELLGCFYTNKLNQVFLFHWDYNGRLGLEEKLNQIVSLSKGVKMKFENHQPIQLTSPAKLAFAWLHKWDGEFTPKQHCEITTTGKNSKNYTLICGKRQQEKNHGKPFVNESINF
;
A
#
# COMPACT_ATOMS: atom_id res chain seq x y z
N MET A 1 -72.44 18.71 19.27
CA MET A 1 -72.31 18.02 17.96
C MET A 1 -72.34 19.09 16.89
N SER A 2 -71.31 19.14 16.03
CA SER A 2 -71.32 19.60 14.63
C SER A 2 -69.95 20.17 14.26
N ALA A 3 -69.42 19.71 13.14
CA ALA A 3 -68.22 20.24 12.48
C ALA A 3 -68.51 21.62 11.87
N LEU A 4 -67.45 22.42 11.69
CA LEU A 4 -67.11 23.27 10.53
C LEU A 4 -66.47 24.61 10.93
N ILE A 5 -65.31 24.90 10.36
CA ILE A 5 -65.01 26.01 9.44
C ILE A 5 -63.55 26.46 9.53
N ARG A 6 -62.99 26.60 8.32
CA ARG A 6 -61.72 27.20 7.92
C ARG A 6 -61.44 28.55 8.59
N GLY A 7 -60.16 28.79 8.86
CA GLY A 7 -59.63 30.14 9.01
C GLY A 7 -58.11 30.14 8.84
N PHE A 8 -57.63 30.39 7.62
CA PHE A 8 -56.29 30.92 7.43
C PHE A 8 -56.34 32.40 7.81
N GLN A 9 -55.56 32.80 8.82
CA GLN A 9 -55.21 34.20 9.02
C GLN A 9 -53.70 34.33 8.88
N ILE A 10 -53.29 34.95 7.77
CA ILE A 10 -51.94 35.46 7.56
C ILE A 10 -51.90 36.81 8.27
N PHE A 11 -50.98 36.96 9.22
CA PHE A 11 -50.57 38.27 9.71
C PHE A 11 -49.15 38.55 9.23
N SER A 12 -49.06 39.47 8.27
CA SER A 12 -47.82 40.17 7.93
C SER A 12 -47.50 41.15 9.05
N GLY A 13 -46.40 40.94 9.75
CA GLY A 13 -45.93 41.83 10.81
C GLY A 13 -44.42 41.74 10.97
N LEU A 14 -43.74 42.83 10.62
CA LEU A 14 -42.33 43.18 10.85
C LEU A 14 -41.61 42.33 11.93
N GLY A 15 -40.77 41.39 11.48
CA GLY A 15 -39.93 40.57 12.36
C GLY A 15 -38.53 41.16 12.51
N THR A 16 -38.30 41.84 13.63
CA THR A 16 -36.98 42.18 14.15
C THR A 16 -36.11 40.92 14.31
N VAL A 17 -34.84 41.05 13.93
CA VAL A 17 -33.83 40.00 13.88
C VAL A 17 -33.64 39.36 15.26
N ALA A 18 -34.07 38.11 15.44
CA ALA A 18 -33.72 37.29 16.59
C ALA A 18 -32.51 36.42 16.21
N THR A 19 -31.32 36.81 16.67
CA THR A 19 -30.13 35.97 16.60
C THR A 19 -30.28 34.82 17.61
N THR A 20 -30.66 33.63 17.14
CA THR A 20 -30.51 32.42 17.97
C THR A 20 -29.03 32.00 17.94
N PRO A 21 -28.33 31.93 19.08
CA PRO A 21 -27.01 31.33 19.09
C PRO A 21 -27.15 29.82 18.81
N PHE A 22 -26.49 29.33 17.76
CA PHE A 22 -26.29 27.90 17.56
C PHE A 22 -25.31 27.38 18.63
N ALA A 23 -25.83 27.04 19.80
CA ALA A 23 -25.15 26.16 20.73
C ALA A 23 -25.42 24.71 20.30
N VAL A 24 -24.56 24.16 19.44
CA VAL A 24 -24.57 22.72 19.14
C VAL A 24 -23.83 21.98 20.24
N GLN A 25 -24.58 21.47 21.22
CA GLN A 25 -24.12 20.38 22.07
C GLN A 25 -24.09 19.10 21.23
N PHE A 26 -22.89 18.63 20.87
CA PHE A 26 -22.73 17.32 20.24
C PHE A 26 -22.96 16.21 21.27
N ALA A 27 -24.23 15.91 21.51
CA ALA A 27 -24.65 14.70 22.20
C ALA A 27 -24.49 13.50 21.25
N ASN A 28 -23.33 12.88 21.37
CA ASN A 28 -22.97 11.51 21.03
C ASN A 28 -24.16 10.58 20.65
N LYS A 29 -24.53 10.52 19.36
CA LYS A 29 -25.34 9.43 18.81
C LYS A 29 -24.90 9.10 17.38
N HIS A 30 -24.35 7.91 17.23
CA HIS A 30 -24.24 7.15 15.98
C HIS A 30 -25.59 7.09 15.26
N LEU A 31 -25.62 7.43 13.96
CA LEU A 31 -26.54 6.79 13.02
C LEU A 31 -26.08 6.94 11.57
N ASN A 32 -25.87 5.77 10.97
CA ASN A 32 -25.68 5.53 9.56
C ASN A 32 -26.84 6.08 8.72
N ARG A 33 -26.55 6.90 7.71
CA ARG A 33 -27.16 6.89 6.36
C ARG A 33 -26.59 8.03 5.52
N LEU A 34 -25.82 7.69 4.49
CA LEU A 34 -25.53 8.58 3.37
C LEU A 34 -26.71 8.57 2.39
N PRO A 35 -27.19 9.71 1.90
CA PRO A 35 -27.77 9.79 0.57
C PRO A 35 -26.73 10.30 -0.43
N SER A 36 -26.76 9.65 -1.57
CA SER A 36 -26.02 9.90 -2.79
C SER A 36 -26.41 11.25 -3.41
N ARG A 37 -25.42 12.11 -3.69
CA ARG A 37 -25.20 12.86 -4.95
C ARG A 37 -24.46 14.17 -4.68
N GLY A 38 -23.22 14.22 -5.17
CA GLY A 38 -22.52 15.39 -5.71
C GLY A 38 -22.70 16.72 -5.00
N GLU A 39 -21.90 16.96 -3.96
CA GLU A 39 -21.38 18.29 -3.62
C GLU A 39 -20.07 18.09 -2.85
N ARG A 40 -18.94 18.42 -3.48
CA ARG A 40 -17.64 18.48 -2.80
C ARG A 40 -17.63 19.77 -1.96
N LEU A 41 -17.98 19.67 -0.69
CA LEU A 41 -17.65 20.71 0.27
C LEU A 41 -16.18 20.58 0.64
N VAL A 42 -15.35 21.47 0.09
CA VAL A 42 -13.99 21.71 0.59
C VAL A 42 -14.15 22.44 1.92
N SER A 43 -14.29 21.67 2.99
CA SER A 43 -14.23 22.17 4.36
C SER A 43 -12.78 22.53 4.68
N GLY A 44 -12.60 23.71 5.26
CA GLY A 44 -11.33 24.37 5.53
C GLY A 44 -10.24 23.46 6.11
N GLU A 45 -9.03 23.77 5.69
CA GLU A 45 -7.74 23.22 6.11
C GLU A 45 -7.73 22.94 7.63
N PRO A 46 -7.84 21.67 8.07
CA PRO A 46 -7.42 21.35 9.40
C PRO A 46 -5.92 21.57 9.41
N GLU A 47 -5.48 22.56 10.18
CA GLU A 47 -4.10 22.77 10.58
C GLU A 47 -3.51 21.39 10.90
N ILE A 48 -2.69 20.88 9.98
CA ILE A 48 -2.06 19.58 10.14
C ILE A 48 -1.08 19.80 11.29
N LEU A 49 -1.53 19.48 12.51
CA LEU A 49 -0.66 19.19 13.62
C LEU A 49 0.40 18.24 13.06
N GLN A 50 1.60 18.77 12.84
CA GLN A 50 2.77 17.99 12.50
C GLN A 50 2.98 17.04 13.68
N GLU A 51 2.37 15.87 13.56
CA GLU A 51 2.65 14.73 14.40
C GLU A 51 4.13 14.43 14.18
N LYS A 52 4.95 14.91 15.12
CA LYS A 52 6.39 14.69 15.19
C LYS A 52 6.58 13.18 14.94
N PRO A 53 7.29 12.76 13.88
CA PRO A 53 7.41 11.35 13.57
C PRO A 53 8.00 10.66 14.80
N THR A 54 7.20 9.80 15.42
CA THR A 54 7.67 8.95 16.51
C THR A 54 8.88 8.20 15.97
N PRO A 55 10.07 8.30 16.61
CA PRO A 55 11.24 7.58 16.14
C PRO A 55 10.90 6.09 16.14
N GLN A 56 10.81 5.51 14.94
CA GLN A 56 10.77 4.06 14.81
C GLN A 56 12.10 3.54 15.34
N PRO A 57 12.13 2.52 16.21
CA PRO A 57 13.38 1.94 16.66
C PRO A 57 14.06 1.26 15.46
N GLU A 58 15.06 1.93 14.88
CA GLU A 58 15.85 1.46 13.72
C GLU A 58 16.36 0.03 13.91
N THR A 59 16.60 -0.37 15.16
CA THR A 59 17.02 -1.72 15.58
C THR A 59 16.15 -2.82 14.99
N LYS A 60 14.81 -2.66 14.97
CA LYS A 60 13.91 -3.71 14.45
C LYS A 60 14.01 -3.91 12.94
N LEU A 61 14.39 -2.88 12.18
CA LEU A 61 14.44 -2.96 10.71
C LEU A 61 15.67 -3.73 10.24
N GLN A 62 16.81 -3.55 10.91
CA GLN A 62 18.06 -4.24 10.59
C GLN A 62 17.95 -5.74 10.87
N ASP A 63 17.36 -6.13 12.00
CA ASP A 63 17.11 -7.53 12.35
C ASP A 63 16.30 -8.27 11.28
N VAL A 64 15.31 -7.59 10.68
CA VAL A 64 14.49 -8.18 9.61
C VAL A 64 15.28 -8.36 8.32
N MET A 65 16.15 -7.42 7.98
CA MET A 65 17.06 -7.59 6.85
C MET A 65 18.03 -8.76 7.06
N GLU A 66 18.59 -8.89 8.27
CA GLU A 66 19.46 -10.01 8.60
C GLU A 66 18.74 -11.35 8.52
N LYS A 67 17.51 -11.43 9.07
CA LYS A 67 16.67 -12.61 8.94
C LYS A 67 16.38 -12.96 7.47
N ALA A 68 16.11 -11.98 6.62
CA ALA A 68 15.93 -12.20 5.19
C ALA A 68 17.20 -12.77 4.52
N LYS A 69 18.38 -12.22 4.85
CA LYS A 69 19.66 -12.72 4.38
C LYS A 69 19.94 -14.16 4.84
N GLN A 70 19.51 -14.52 6.06
CA GLN A 70 19.60 -15.89 6.57
C GLN A 70 18.67 -16.85 5.82
N ILE A 71 17.44 -16.43 5.51
CA ILE A 71 16.53 -17.23 4.68
C ILE A 71 17.16 -17.47 3.30
N MET A 72 17.71 -16.42 2.69
CA MET A 72 18.43 -16.55 1.43
C MET A 72 19.62 -17.51 1.52
N SER A 73 20.37 -17.55 2.63
CA SER A 73 21.50 -18.49 2.79
C SER A 73 21.11 -19.95 2.62
N LYS A 74 19.84 -20.31 2.86
CA LYS A 74 19.34 -21.67 2.66
C LYS A 74 19.11 -21.98 1.17
N GLU A 75 18.97 -20.95 0.34
CA GLU A 75 18.81 -21.07 -1.10
C GLU A 75 20.15 -20.82 -1.79
N GLU A 76 20.70 -21.84 -2.45
CA GLU A 76 22.03 -21.89 -3.08
C GLU A 76 22.46 -20.59 -3.80
N GLY A 77 23.21 -19.76 -3.09
CA GLY A 77 23.77 -18.53 -3.61
C GLY A 77 25.06 -18.18 -2.89
N ASP A 78 26.16 -18.27 -3.62
CA ASP A 78 27.42 -17.66 -3.20
C ASP A 78 27.31 -16.15 -3.45
N GLY A 79 27.88 -15.31 -2.59
CA GLY A 79 27.97 -13.86 -2.81
C GLY A 79 27.44 -12.97 -1.68
N GLU A 80 27.80 -11.68 -1.72
CA GLU A 80 27.31 -10.67 -0.78
C GLU A 80 25.81 -10.45 -0.99
N LYS A 81 25.05 -10.40 0.11
CA LYS A 81 23.59 -10.20 0.09
C LYS A 81 23.25 -8.76 0.42
N LYS A 82 22.49 -8.11 -0.45
CA LYS A 82 21.96 -6.77 -0.23
C LYS A 82 20.45 -6.80 -0.16
N CYS A 83 19.89 -5.99 0.71
CA CYS A 83 18.46 -5.87 0.92
C CYS A 83 18.06 -4.39 0.97
N PHE A 84 16.85 -4.10 0.53
CA PHE A 84 16.26 -2.76 0.52
C PHE A 84 14.76 -2.84 0.78
N TRP A 85 14.24 -1.83 1.47
CA TRP A 85 12.82 -1.70 1.70
C TRP A 85 12.10 -1.12 0.48
N TRP A 86 10.95 -1.69 0.14
CA TRP A 86 10.11 -1.24 -0.95
C TRP A 86 8.61 -1.30 -0.56
N PRO A 87 7.79 -0.33 -0.97
CA PRO A 87 8.19 1.02 -1.37
C PRO A 87 8.80 1.79 -0.18
N LYS A 88 9.68 2.77 -0.44
CA LYS A 88 10.26 3.66 0.58
C LYS A 88 9.19 4.65 1.12
N VAL A 89 8.09 4.14 1.67
CA VAL A 89 7.00 4.94 2.23
C VAL A 89 7.22 5.08 3.72
N LYS A 90 7.35 6.33 4.19
CA LYS A 90 7.79 6.72 5.54
C LYS A 90 7.04 6.08 6.73
N ARG A 91 5.91 5.41 6.53
CA ARG A 91 5.05 4.94 7.63
C ARG A 91 4.78 3.44 7.66
N ARG A 92 5.03 2.68 6.57
CA ARG A 92 4.73 1.24 6.50
C ARG A 92 5.67 0.54 5.52
N LEU A 93 6.75 -0.02 6.04
CA LEU A 93 7.67 -0.86 5.29
C LEU A 93 7.12 -2.29 5.31
N GLU A 94 6.39 -2.66 4.25
CA GLU A 94 5.70 -3.96 4.16
C GLU A 94 6.45 -4.94 3.25
N LEU A 95 7.29 -4.47 2.32
CA LEU A 95 8.03 -5.34 1.41
C LEU A 95 9.54 -5.11 1.51
N LEU A 96 10.28 -6.20 1.49
CA LEU A 96 11.73 -6.21 1.50
C LEU A 96 12.21 -6.93 0.24
N GLY A 97 12.95 -6.23 -0.62
CA GLY A 97 13.67 -6.83 -1.73
C GLY A 97 15.08 -7.19 -1.30
N CYS A 98 15.55 -8.39 -1.63
CA CYS A 98 16.93 -8.81 -1.43
C CYS A 98 17.49 -9.49 -2.69
N PHE A 99 18.80 -9.44 -2.86
CA PHE A 99 19.49 -10.04 -4.00
C PHE A 99 20.94 -10.36 -3.65
N TYR A 100 21.53 -11.27 -4.44
CA TYR A 100 22.95 -11.57 -4.40
C TYR A 100 23.70 -10.61 -5.35
N THR A 101 24.77 -9.98 -4.89
CA THR A 101 25.52 -9.01 -5.71
C THR A 101 26.16 -9.62 -6.96
N ASN A 102 26.40 -10.93 -6.97
CA ASN A 102 26.89 -11.69 -8.12
C ASN A 102 25.78 -12.37 -8.95
N LYS A 103 24.52 -12.39 -8.49
CA LYS A 103 23.36 -12.91 -9.22
C LYS A 103 22.27 -11.84 -9.29
N LEU A 104 22.50 -10.82 -10.11
CA LEU A 104 21.60 -9.68 -10.26
C LEU A 104 20.28 -10.02 -10.98
N ASN A 105 20.22 -11.14 -11.70
CA ASN A 105 19.03 -11.63 -12.40
C ASN A 105 18.02 -12.37 -11.50
N GLN A 106 18.25 -12.37 -10.18
CA GLN A 106 17.41 -13.04 -9.21
C GLN A 106 17.14 -12.14 -8.01
N VAL A 107 15.87 -11.77 -7.84
CA VAL A 107 15.40 -10.95 -6.71
C VAL A 107 14.47 -11.77 -5.84
N PHE A 108 14.74 -11.75 -4.54
CA PHE A 108 13.91 -12.34 -3.50
C PHE A 108 13.08 -11.22 -2.90
N LEU A 109 11.77 -11.45 -2.80
CA LEU A 109 10.86 -10.47 -2.26
C LEU A 109 10.20 -11.05 -1.03
N PHE A 110 10.18 -10.30 0.06
CA PHE A 110 9.60 -10.72 1.33
C PHE A 110 8.50 -9.75 1.74
N HIS A 111 7.48 -10.28 2.40
CA HIS A 111 6.47 -9.51 3.09
C HIS A 111 6.78 -9.49 4.59
N TRP A 112 6.86 -8.28 5.17
CA TRP A 112 6.93 -8.09 6.61
C TRP A 112 5.55 -7.73 7.17
N ASP A 113 4.96 -8.68 7.90
CA ASP A 113 3.79 -8.42 8.73
C ASP A 113 4.18 -7.82 10.10
N TYR A 114 4.41 -6.51 10.12
CA TYR A 114 4.78 -5.78 11.34
C TYR A 114 3.74 -5.95 12.47
N ASN A 115 2.46 -5.99 12.11
CA ASN A 115 1.34 -5.99 13.06
C ASN A 115 0.74 -7.38 13.32
N GLY A 116 1.26 -8.45 12.70
CA GLY A 116 0.70 -9.80 12.83
C GLY A 116 -0.73 -9.92 12.27
N ARG A 117 -1.12 -9.06 11.31
CA ARG A 117 -2.48 -9.01 10.78
C ARG A 117 -2.83 -10.21 9.91
N LEU A 118 -1.82 -10.89 9.38
CA LEU A 118 -2.02 -12.02 8.47
C LEU A 118 -2.20 -13.34 9.23
N GLY A 119 -2.07 -13.34 10.56
CA GLY A 119 -2.21 -14.55 11.39
C GLY A 119 -1.12 -15.59 11.11
N LEU A 120 -0.03 -15.19 10.45
CA LEU A 120 1.12 -16.03 10.19
C LEU A 120 1.99 -16.09 11.45
N GLU A 121 2.47 -17.28 11.81
CA GLU A 121 3.42 -17.45 12.93
C GLU A 121 4.72 -16.66 12.66
N GLU A 122 5.13 -16.59 11.39
CA GLU A 122 6.28 -15.83 10.96
C GLU A 122 5.91 -14.42 10.48
N LYS A 123 6.61 -13.42 11.02
CA LYS A 123 6.45 -12.02 10.59
C LYS A 123 7.08 -11.71 9.24
N LEU A 124 8.01 -12.54 8.76
CA LEU A 124 8.75 -12.31 7.52
C LEU A 124 8.57 -13.53 6.62
N ASN A 125 7.93 -13.34 5.47
CA ASN A 125 7.57 -14.45 4.57
C ASN A 125 8.04 -14.17 3.15
N GLN A 126 8.68 -15.15 2.52
CA GLN A 126 9.12 -15.06 1.13
C GLN A 126 7.92 -15.14 0.18
N ILE A 127 7.77 -14.12 -0.66
CA ILE A 127 6.77 -14.06 -1.73
C ILE A 127 7.28 -14.92 -2.88
N VAL A 128 6.63 -16.07 -3.09
CA VAL A 128 6.91 -16.96 -4.22
C VAL A 128 6.27 -16.42 -5.47
N SER A 129 5.02 -15.96 -5.36
CA SER A 129 4.30 -15.43 -6.49
C SER A 129 3.17 -14.48 -6.10
N LEU A 130 2.74 -13.68 -7.07
CA LEU A 130 1.65 -12.73 -6.98
C LEU A 130 0.66 -13.01 -8.11
N SER A 131 -0.61 -13.22 -7.77
CA SER A 131 -1.65 -13.47 -8.77
C SER A 131 -2.41 -12.19 -9.13
N LYS A 132 -3.12 -12.23 -10.26
CA LYS A 132 -4.14 -11.23 -10.61
C LYS A 132 -5.13 -11.08 -9.44
N GLY A 133 -5.44 -9.83 -9.07
CA GLY A 133 -6.21 -9.53 -7.86
C GLY A 133 -5.35 -9.33 -6.60
N VAL A 134 -4.01 -9.28 -6.76
CA VAL A 134 -3.08 -8.78 -5.74
C VAL A 134 -3.11 -9.67 -4.49
N LYS A 135 -3.04 -10.98 -4.72
CA LYS A 135 -2.84 -12.01 -3.68
C LYS A 135 -1.40 -12.47 -3.70
N MET A 136 -0.76 -12.54 -2.53
CA MET A 136 0.58 -13.08 -2.35
C MET A 136 0.49 -14.56 -2.01
N LYS A 137 1.29 -15.38 -2.67
CA LYS A 137 1.55 -16.76 -2.28
C LYS A 137 2.92 -16.83 -1.62
N PHE A 138 2.95 -17.44 -0.43
CA PHE A 138 4.19 -17.74 0.28
C PHE A 138 4.51 -19.24 0.14
N GLU A 139 5.77 -19.61 0.38
CA GLU A 139 6.30 -20.95 0.09
C GLU A 139 5.51 -22.10 0.72
N ASN A 140 4.94 -21.88 1.91
CA ASN A 140 4.17 -22.90 2.64
C ASN A 140 2.82 -22.40 3.16
N HIS A 141 2.29 -21.30 2.59
CA HIS A 141 1.06 -20.70 3.10
C HIS A 141 0.01 -20.53 2.01
N GLN A 142 -1.24 -20.53 2.45
CA GLN A 142 -2.37 -20.19 1.59
C GLN A 142 -2.19 -18.78 1.00
N PRO A 143 -2.66 -18.52 -0.22
CA PRO A 143 -2.59 -17.19 -0.80
C PRO A 143 -3.34 -16.18 0.07
N ILE A 144 -2.68 -15.08 0.41
CA ILE A 144 -3.24 -14.02 1.26
C ILE A 144 -3.45 -12.76 0.45
N GLN A 145 -4.54 -12.05 0.74
CA GLN A 145 -4.79 -10.75 0.13
C GLN A 145 -3.78 -9.71 0.66
N LEU A 146 -3.15 -8.97 -0.25
CA LEU A 146 -2.28 -7.85 0.12
C LEU A 146 -3.02 -6.79 0.95
N THR A 147 -2.31 -6.21 1.91
CA THR A 147 -2.71 -4.99 2.62
C THR A 147 -2.80 -3.81 1.65
N SER A 148 -3.64 -2.82 1.93
CA SER A 148 -3.84 -1.67 1.03
C SER A 148 -2.54 -0.94 0.62
N PRO A 149 -1.54 -0.72 1.50
CA PRO A 149 -0.29 -0.08 1.10
C PRO A 149 0.52 -0.94 0.13
N ALA A 150 0.70 -2.23 0.42
CA ALA A 150 1.39 -3.13 -0.49
C ALA A 150 0.62 -3.32 -1.81
N LYS A 151 -0.73 -3.28 -1.83
CA LYS A 151 -1.51 -3.28 -3.09
C LYS A 151 -1.10 -2.13 -4.02
N LEU A 152 -0.80 -0.96 -3.47
CA LEU A 152 -0.39 0.21 -4.27
C LEU A 152 0.98 -0.02 -4.92
N ALA A 153 1.93 -0.61 -4.18
CA ALA A 153 3.26 -0.95 -4.71
C ALA A 153 3.19 -1.94 -5.89
N PHE A 154 2.15 -2.77 -5.91
CA PHE A 154 1.88 -3.75 -6.96
C PHE A 154 0.74 -3.35 -7.89
N ALA A 155 0.32 -2.08 -7.91
CA ALA A 155 -0.81 -1.65 -8.75
C ALA A 155 -0.54 -1.88 -10.25
N TRP A 156 0.74 -1.85 -10.66
CA TRP A 156 1.14 -2.16 -12.03
C TRP A 156 0.84 -3.62 -12.43
N LEU A 157 0.74 -4.56 -11.47
CA LEU A 157 0.35 -5.94 -11.73
C LEU A 157 -1.10 -6.08 -12.20
N HIS A 158 -1.93 -5.04 -12.12
CA HIS A 158 -3.27 -5.08 -12.73
C HIS A 158 -3.25 -5.30 -14.25
N LYS A 159 -2.16 -4.90 -14.91
CA LYS A 159 -1.91 -5.13 -16.34
C LYS A 159 -1.10 -6.41 -16.60
N TRP A 160 -0.75 -7.15 -15.55
CA TRP A 160 -0.02 -8.39 -15.67
C TRP A 160 -0.96 -9.54 -16.00
N ASP A 161 -0.65 -10.28 -17.07
CA ASP A 161 -1.37 -11.49 -17.43
C ASP A 161 -0.71 -12.68 -16.75
N GLY A 162 -1.49 -13.43 -15.96
CA GLY A 162 -1.01 -14.64 -15.28
C GLY A 162 -0.42 -14.37 -13.89
N GLU A 163 0.53 -15.22 -13.51
CA GLU A 163 1.21 -15.19 -12.23
C GLU A 163 2.54 -14.44 -12.35
N PHE A 164 2.82 -13.57 -11.39
CA PHE A 164 4.07 -12.84 -11.30
C PHE A 164 4.97 -13.47 -10.24
N THR A 165 6.06 -14.08 -10.69
CA THR A 165 7.12 -14.65 -9.85
C THR A 165 8.31 -13.68 -9.76
N PRO A 166 8.60 -13.06 -8.59
CA PRO A 166 9.70 -12.09 -8.45
C PRO A 166 11.06 -12.64 -8.92
N LYS A 167 11.40 -13.89 -8.59
CA LYS A 167 12.64 -14.55 -9.01
C LYS A 167 12.82 -14.65 -10.54
N GLN A 168 11.73 -14.65 -11.30
CA GLN A 168 11.75 -14.82 -12.76
C GLN A 168 11.58 -13.50 -13.50
N HIS A 169 10.81 -12.57 -12.93
CA HIS A 169 10.37 -11.36 -13.61
C HIS A 169 11.05 -10.09 -13.11
N CYS A 170 11.90 -10.17 -12.10
CA CYS A 170 12.68 -9.03 -11.62
C CYS A 170 14.18 -9.27 -11.74
N GLU A 171 14.89 -8.20 -12.02
CA GLU A 171 16.34 -8.14 -12.06
C GLU A 171 16.84 -6.82 -11.47
N ILE A 172 18.10 -6.82 -11.05
CA ILE A 172 18.82 -5.64 -10.59
C ILE A 172 19.76 -5.19 -11.70
N THR A 173 19.73 -3.91 -12.04
CA THR A 173 20.70 -3.29 -12.94
C THR A 173 21.53 -2.25 -12.21
N THR A 174 22.74 -1.99 -12.69
CA THR A 174 23.61 -0.93 -12.17
C THR A 174 23.72 0.19 -13.19
N THR A 175 23.58 1.44 -12.74
CA THR A 175 23.75 2.62 -13.61
C THR A 175 25.24 2.93 -13.83
N GLY A 176 25.95 2.05 -14.55
CA GLY A 176 27.36 2.21 -14.92
C GLY A 176 28.28 1.11 -14.38
N LYS A 177 29.48 1.00 -14.98
CA LYS A 177 30.46 -0.07 -14.68
C LYS A 177 30.96 -0.08 -13.22
N ASN A 178 30.90 1.04 -12.51
CA ASN A 178 31.39 1.20 -11.14
C ASN A 178 30.37 1.87 -10.18
N SER A 179 29.08 1.94 -10.56
CA SER A 179 28.09 2.60 -9.70
C SER A 179 27.63 1.67 -8.57
N LYS A 180 27.55 2.20 -7.34
CA LYS A 180 26.86 1.55 -6.21
C LYS A 180 25.33 1.73 -6.25
N ASN A 181 24.82 2.36 -7.30
CA ASN A 181 23.40 2.61 -7.49
C ASN A 181 22.79 1.40 -8.18
N TYR A 182 21.77 0.83 -7.53
CA TYR A 182 21.03 -0.32 -8.04
C TYR A 182 19.63 0.11 -8.43
N THR A 183 19.15 -0.45 -9.54
CA THR A 183 17.79 -0.27 -10.03
C THR A 183 17.13 -1.63 -10.11
N LEU A 184 16.04 -1.82 -9.37
CA LEU A 184 15.16 -2.98 -9.52
C LEU A 184 14.29 -2.75 -10.76
N ILE A 185 14.36 -3.66 -11.72
CA ILE A 185 13.51 -3.68 -12.90
C ILE A 185 12.64 -4.93 -12.81
N CYS A 186 11.32 -4.76 -12.85
CA CYS A 186 10.39 -5.88 -12.95
C CYS A 186 9.57 -5.75 -14.23
N GLY A 187 9.52 -6.83 -15.02
CA GLY A 187 8.87 -6.85 -16.32
C GLY A 187 8.80 -8.27 -16.90
N LYS A 188 8.03 -8.45 -17.98
CA LYS A 188 8.07 -9.74 -18.71
C LYS A 188 9.45 -9.84 -19.35
N ARG A 189 10.17 -10.96 -19.16
CA ARG A 189 11.42 -11.17 -19.92
C ARG A 189 11.08 -11.03 -21.40
N GLN A 190 11.86 -10.23 -22.14
CA GLN A 190 11.76 -10.18 -23.59
C GLN A 190 12.24 -11.51 -24.18
N GLN A 191 11.47 -12.58 -23.99
CA GLN A 191 11.57 -13.72 -24.87
C GLN A 191 10.79 -13.35 -26.12
N GLU A 192 11.59 -13.11 -27.16
CA GLU A 192 11.22 -12.96 -28.56
C GLU A 192 10.56 -11.63 -28.97
N LYS A 193 11.34 -10.92 -29.79
CA LYS A 193 10.87 -9.98 -30.80
C LYS A 193 9.70 -10.62 -31.55
N ASN A 194 8.46 -10.32 -31.18
CA ASN A 194 7.30 -10.17 -32.06
C ASN A 194 6.03 -9.96 -31.23
N HIS A 195 5.18 -9.05 -31.70
CA HIS A 195 3.87 -8.68 -31.14
C HIS A 195 3.85 -7.68 -29.97
N GLY A 196 4.15 -6.41 -30.29
CA GLY A 196 3.28 -5.23 -30.13
C GLY A 196 2.39 -5.04 -28.89
N LYS A 197 2.60 -5.76 -27.78
CA LYS A 197 1.89 -5.51 -26.52
C LYS A 197 2.67 -4.53 -25.65
N PRO A 198 2.00 -3.62 -24.93
CA PRO A 198 2.66 -2.66 -24.06
C PRO A 198 3.47 -3.40 -22.99
N PHE A 199 4.76 -3.11 -22.96
CA PHE A 199 5.70 -3.63 -21.98
C PHE A 199 5.39 -2.97 -20.62
N VAL A 200 5.05 -3.76 -19.61
CA VAL A 200 4.82 -3.26 -18.26
C VAL A 200 6.15 -3.39 -17.52
N ASN A 201 6.84 -2.26 -17.37
CA ASN A 201 8.05 -2.15 -16.59
C ASN A 201 7.80 -1.27 -15.36
N GLU A 202 8.27 -1.73 -14.22
CA GLU A 202 8.45 -0.92 -13.03
C GLU A 202 9.96 -0.80 -12.74
N SER A 203 10.45 0.42 -12.49
CA SER A 203 11.86 0.69 -12.18
C SER A 203 11.99 1.44 -10.87
N ILE A 204 12.74 0.88 -9.92
CA ILE A 204 12.91 1.45 -8.57
C ILE A 204 14.39 1.61 -8.28
N ASN A 205 14.81 2.85 -8.00
CA ASN A 205 16.19 3.17 -7.58
C ASN A 205 16.28 3.15 -6.05
N PHE A 206 17.32 2.50 -5.50
CA PHE A 206 17.45 2.38 -4.05
C PHE A 206 18.85 2.58 -3.50
#